data_AF-R1ARR0-F1
#
_entry.id   AF-R1ARR0-F1
#
_cell.length_a   1.000
_cell.length_b   1.000
_cell.length_c   1.000
_cell.angle_alpha   90.00
_cell.angle_beta   90.00
_cell.angle_gamma   90.00
#
_symmetry.space_group_name_H-M   'P 1'
#
loop_
_entity.id
_entity.type
_entity.pdbx_description
1 polymer ?
#
loop_
_entity_poly.entity_id
_entity_poly.type
_entity_poly.pdbx_seq_one_letter_code
_entity_poly.pdbx_strand_id
1 'polypeptide(L)' 'MNVKDCFAYKNKRCSILKSNKCEGTECGFYKTEEEFKLGQKKALERILSLNKDKRDYIIETYYGGKIEVI' A
#
# COMPACT_ATOMS: atom_id res chain seq x y z
N MET A 1 -1.05 6.60 -18.80
CA MET A 1 -1.55 6.09 -17.50
C MET A 1 -3.08 6.10 -17.55
N ASN A 2 -3.74 4.94 -17.43
CA ASN A 2 -5.20 4.83 -17.45
C ASN A 2 -5.73 4.61 -16.02
N VAL A 3 -6.85 5.22 -15.64
CA VAL A 3 -7.48 5.00 -14.32
C VAL A 3 -7.73 3.53 -14.02
N LYS A 4 -7.97 2.72 -15.06
CA LYS A 4 -8.18 1.27 -14.95
C LYS A 4 -6.92 0.49 -14.58
N ASP A 5 -5.74 1.07 -14.79
CA ASP A 5 -4.46 0.44 -14.46
C ASP A 5 -4.09 0.66 -12.98
N CYS A 6 -4.88 1.45 -12.25
CA CYS A 6 -4.64 1.74 -10.84
C CYS A 6 -5.00 0.54 -9.97
N PHE A 7 -4.12 0.14 -9.04
CA PHE A 7 -4.35 -0.97 -8.09
C PHE A 7 -5.65 -0.79 -7.25
N ALA A 8 -6.03 0.47 -7.03
CA ALA A 8 -7.21 0.84 -6.25
C ALA A 8 -8.51 0.83 -7.06
N TYR A 9 -8.47 0.71 -8.39
CA TYR A 9 -9.65 0.76 -9.24
C TYR A 9 -10.38 -0.60 -9.24
N LYS A 10 -11.47 -0.69 -8.48
CA LYS A 10 -12.28 -1.91 -8.31
C LYS A 10 -13.76 -1.56 -8.47
N ASN A 11 -14.53 -2.44 -9.10
CA ASN A 11 -15.98 -2.24 -9.31
C ASN A 11 -16.30 -0.85 -9.92
N LYS A 12 -15.52 -0.43 -10.91
CA LYS A 12 -15.63 0.87 -11.62
C LYS A 12 -15.40 2.12 -10.75
N ARG A 13 -14.78 2.01 -9.57
CA ARG A 13 -14.48 3.14 -8.67
C ARG A 13 -13.17 2.96 -7.90
N CYS A 14 -12.68 4.03 -7.28
CA CYS A 14 -11.61 3.92 -6.31
C CYS A 14 -12.09 3.18 -5.05
N SER A 15 -11.35 2.17 -4.62
CA SER A 15 -11.64 1.38 -3.40
C SER A 15 -11.01 1.96 -2.13
N ILE A 16 -10.06 2.90 -2.27
CA ILE A 16 -9.31 3.47 -1.14
C ILE A 16 -9.88 4.82 -0.70
N LEU A 17 -10.18 5.70 -1.65
CA LEU A 17 -10.69 7.03 -1.36
C LEU A 17 -12.21 6.97 -1.14
N LYS A 18 -12.68 7.59 -0.04
CA LYS A 18 -14.12 7.73 0.24
C LYS A 18 -14.83 8.66 -0.75
N SER A 19 -14.09 9.53 -1.43
CA SER A 19 -14.60 10.47 -2.42
C SER A 19 -13.90 10.30 -3.76
N ASN A 20 -14.68 10.22 -4.84
CA ASN A 20 -14.19 10.14 -6.22
C ASN A 20 -13.78 11.51 -6.80
N LYS A 21 -13.29 12.43 -5.96
CA LYS A 21 -12.93 13.80 -6.39
C LYS A 21 -11.63 13.89 -7.18
N CYS A 22 -10.79 12.84 -7.10
CA CYS A 22 -9.47 12.79 -7.73
C CYS A 22 -9.35 11.43 -8.42
N GLU A 23 -9.82 11.32 -9.66
CA GLU A 23 -9.73 10.11 -10.48
C GLU A 23 -8.70 10.27 -11.60
N GLY A 24 -8.21 9.15 -12.13
CA GLY A 24 -7.28 9.16 -13.26
C GLY A 24 -5.92 9.77 -12.94
N THR A 25 -5.36 10.48 -13.92
CA THR A 25 -3.97 10.97 -13.93
C THR A 25 -3.70 12.14 -12.99
N GLU A 26 -4.73 12.82 -12.52
CA GLU A 26 -4.61 13.91 -11.52
C GLU A 26 -4.67 13.37 -10.08
N CYS A 27 -4.90 12.07 -9.91
CA CYS A 27 -4.92 11.45 -8.60
C CYS A 27 -3.48 11.28 -8.07
N GLY A 28 -3.09 12.07 -7.06
CA GLY A 28 -1.79 11.93 -6.39
C GLY A 28 -1.59 10.60 -5.65
N PHE A 29 -2.62 9.74 -5.60
CA PHE A 29 -2.57 8.38 -5.04
C PHE A 29 -2.48 7.29 -6.11
N TYR A 30 -2.46 7.65 -7.40
CA TYR A 30 -2.36 6.70 -8.49
C TYR A 30 -1.09 5.86 -8.37
N LYS A 31 -1.23 4.53 -8.49
CA LYS A 31 -0.14 3.57 -8.64
C LYS A 31 -0.61 2.40 -9.49
N THR A 32 0.26 1.84 -10.32
CA THR A 32 0.01 0.52 -10.91
C THR A 32 0.07 -0.57 -9.83
N GLU A 33 -0.45 -1.76 -10.15
CA GLU A 33 -0.34 -2.95 -9.27
C GLU A 33 1.13 -3.27 -8.92
N GLU A 34 2.03 -3.12 -9.89
CA GLU A 34 3.47 -3.36 -9.71
C GLU A 34 4.12 -2.32 -8.80
N GLU A 35 3.82 -1.03 -9.00
CA GLU A 35 4.30 0.05 -8.15
C GLU A 35 3.78 -0.07 -6.71
N PHE A 36 2.53 -0.50 -6.55
CA PHE A 36 1.94 -0.77 -5.24
C PHE A 36 2.69 -1.91 -4.51
N LYS A 37 2.86 -3.07 -5.16
CA LYS A 37 3.59 -4.21 -4.60
C LYS A 37 5.05 -3.89 -4.29
N LEU A 38 5.74 -3.18 -5.19
CA LEU A 38 7.12 -2.73 -4.95
C LEU A 38 7.20 -1.79 -3.75
N GLY A 39 6.22 -0.89 -3.59
CA GLY A 39 6.09 -0.02 -2.43
C GLY A 39 5.91 -0.81 -1.13
N GLN A 40 5.04 -1.82 -1.13
CA GLN A 40 4.84 -2.71 0.02
C GLN A 40 6.12 -3.45 0.38
N LYS A 41 6.83 -4.01 -0.61
CA LYS A 41 8.11 -4.68 -0.39
C LYS A 41 9.15 -3.76 0.25
N LYS A 42 9.32 -2.54 -0.27
CA LYS A 42 10.25 -1.55 0.29
C LYS A 42 9.89 -1.14 1.71
N ALA A 43 8.60 -0.96 2.00
CA ALA A 43 8.14 -0.65 3.35
C ALA A 43 8.44 -1.80 4.32
N LEU A 44 8.23 -3.05 3.88
CA LEU A 44 8.55 -4.23 4.66
C LEU A 44 10.06 -4.36 4.94
N GLU A 45 10.90 -4.22 3.90
CA GLU A 45 12.35 -4.21 4.05
C GLU A 45 12.80 -3.14 5.05
N ARG A 46 12.18 -1.95 5.00
CA ARG A 46 12.45 -0.88 5.96
C ARG A 46 12.08 -1.28 7.38
N ILE A 47 10.90 -1.86 7.62
CA ILE A 47 10.48 -2.34 8.94
C ILE A 47 11.45 -3.40 9.46
N LEU A 48 11.84 -4.36 8.62
CA LEU A 48 12.76 -5.45 9.00
C LEU A 48 14.17 -4.96 9.34
N SER A 49 14.60 -3.84 8.74
CA SER A 49 15.89 -3.18 9.01
C SER A 49 15.94 -2.37 10.32
N LEU A 50 14.80 -2.17 11.00
CA LEU A 50 14.78 -1.47 12.27
C LEU A 50 15.42 -2.31 13.38
N ASN A 51 15.77 -1.65 14.49
CA ASN A 51 16.18 -2.39 15.68
C ASN A 51 15.06 -3.31 16.19
N LYS A 52 15.44 -4.34 16.95
CA LYS A 52 14.54 -5.41 17.37
C LYS A 52 13.30 -4.86 18.08
N ASP A 53 13.47 -4.02 19.09
CA ASP A 53 12.35 -3.52 19.90
C ASP A 53 11.33 -2.73 19.06
N LYS A 54 11.79 -1.84 18.16
CA LYS A 54 10.89 -1.07 17.29
C LYS A 54 10.22 -1.96 16.26
N ARG A 55 10.96 -2.91 15.68
CA ARG A 55 10.41 -3.86 14.70
C ARG A 55 9.32 -4.72 15.35
N ASP A 56 9.62 -5.32 16.50
CA ASP A 56 8.70 -6.20 17.22
C ASP A 56 7.45 -5.41 17.65
N TYR A 57 7.61 -4.18 18.17
CA TYR A 57 6.48 -3.29 18.46
C TYR A 57 5.58 -3.02 17.25
N ILE A 58 6.16 -2.74 16.08
CA ILE A 58 5.41 -2.52 14.84
C ILE A 58 4.67 -3.79 14.40
N ILE A 59 5.34 -4.95 14.46
CA ILE A 59 4.77 -6.25 14.08
C ILE A 59 3.57 -6.59 14.96
N GLU A 60 3.69 -6.41 16.28
CA GLU A 60 2.57 -6.66 17.20
C GLU A 60 1.42 -5.68 16.97
N THR A 61 1.73 -4.39 16.85
CA THR A 61 0.71 -3.34 16.76
C THR A 61 -0.10 -3.39 15.46
N TYR A 62 0.56 -3.65 14.32
CA TYR A 62 -0.07 -3.50 13.00
C TYR A 62 -0.23 -4.81 12.22
N TYR A 63 0.47 -5.87 12.63
CA TYR A 63 0.48 -7.16 11.93
C TYR A 63 0.03 -8.33 12.82
N GLY A 64 -0.47 -8.06 14.03
CA GLY A 64 -0.98 -9.11 14.94
C GLY A 64 0.08 -10.16 15.29
N GLY A 65 1.34 -9.74 15.38
CA GLY A 65 2.47 -10.62 15.70
C GLY A 65 3.01 -11.40 14.50
N LYS A 66 2.44 -11.26 13.30
CA LYS A 66 2.84 -12.01 12.10
C LYS A 66 2.90 -11.12 10.87
N ILE A 67 4.11 -10.87 10.39
CA ILE A 67 4.29 -10.36 9.03
C ILE A 67 4.10 -11.54 8.07
N GLU A 68 2.94 -11.58 7.42
CA GLU A 68 2.81 -12.35 6.18
C GLU A 68 3.45 -11.54 5.07
N VAL A 69 4.49 -12.11 4.45
CA VAL A 69 5.05 -11.55 3.21
C VAL A 69 4.03 -11.82 2.12
N ILE A 70 3.30 -10.77 1.72
CA ILE A 70 2.35 -10.78 0.60
C ILE A 70 3.08 -11.08 -0.71
#